data_AF-A0A7S2NLT5-F1
#
_entry.id   AF-A0A7S2NLT5-F1
#
_cell.length_a   1.000
_cell.length_b   1.000
_cell.length_c   1.000
_cell.angle_alpha   90.00
_cell.angle_beta   90.00
_cell.angle_gamma   90.00
#
_symmetry.space_group_name_H-M   'P 1'
#
loop_
_entity.id
_entity.type
_entity.pdbx_description
1 polymer ?
#
loop_
_entity_poly.entity_id
_entity_poly.type
_entity_poly.pdbx_seq_one_letter_code
_entity_poly.pdbx_strand_id
1 'polypeptide(L)'
;GVVAAGDWDADGASDLLILPYEEEPTAGRSPRFFRNEAGSLVEATGNSNPFRDIHGPYDLAVLKDWDGDGDLDLILQRAPVYRNAEVLVDFFEQTADGSLVCQDGLANPFKGLPIRSGVSAAGGPGA
;
A
#
# COMPACT_ATOMS: atom_id res chain seq x y z
N GLY A 1 -3.91 11.79 2.56
CA GLY A 1 -3.86 10.77 1.51
C GLY A 1 -2.43 10.32 1.39
N VAL A 2 -2.21 9.04 1.09
CA VAL A 2 -0.87 8.49 0.88
C VAL A 2 -0.58 8.45 -0.61
N VAL A 3 0.67 8.67 -1.01
CA VAL A 3 1.09 8.62 -2.41
C VAL A 3 2.28 7.69 -2.56
N ALA A 4 2.29 6.93 -3.65
CA ALA A 4 3.43 6.15 -4.09
C ALA A 4 3.65 6.37 -5.60
N ALA A 5 4.88 6.22 -6.04
CA ALA A 5 5.25 6.30 -7.45
C ALA A 5 6.19 5.14 -7.79
N GLY A 6 6.05 4.61 -9.00
CA GLY A 6 6.78 3.45 -9.50
C GLY A 6 6.41 3.19 -10.95
N ASP A 7 7.30 2.60 -11.71
CA ASP A 7 7.08 2.17 -13.09
C ASP A 7 6.24 0.88 -13.09
N TRP A 8 4.92 1.01 -13.01
CA TRP A 8 4.00 -0.10 -12.71
C TRP A 8 3.75 -1.02 -13.91
N ASP A 9 3.80 -0.46 -15.12
CA ASP A 9 3.64 -1.22 -16.36
C ASP A 9 4.96 -1.49 -17.11
N ALA A 10 6.09 -1.21 -16.46
CA ALA A 10 7.45 -1.48 -16.93
C ALA A 10 7.79 -0.81 -18.28
N ASP A 11 7.21 0.37 -18.52
CA ASP A 11 7.45 1.16 -19.73
C ASP A 11 8.63 2.15 -19.60
N GLY A 12 9.22 2.22 -18.40
CA GLY A 12 10.33 3.10 -18.07
C GLY A 12 9.91 4.47 -17.52
N ALA A 13 8.62 4.76 -17.45
CA ALA A 13 8.06 5.98 -16.87
C ALA A 13 7.42 5.69 -15.51
N SER A 14 7.71 6.51 -14.50
CA SER A 14 7.06 6.34 -13.20
C SER A 14 5.60 6.78 -13.25
N ASP A 15 4.72 5.88 -12.80
CA ASP A 15 3.30 6.08 -12.58
C ASP A 15 3.00 6.59 -11.17
N LEU A 16 1.74 6.92 -10.91
CA LEU A 16 1.30 7.50 -9.64
C LEU A 16 0.11 6.75 -9.04
N LEU A 17 0.28 6.29 -7.80
CA LEU A 17 -0.77 5.74 -6.95
C LEU A 17 -1.13 6.73 -5.84
N ILE A 18 -2.42 7.02 -5.69
CA ILE A 18 -2.95 7.85 -4.60
C ILE A 18 -3.97 7.04 -3.80
N LEU A 19 -3.63 6.77 -2.54
CA LEU A 19 -4.57 6.18 -1.59
C LEU A 19 -5.40 7.31 -0.94
N PRO A 20 -6.73 7.18 -0.95
CA PRO A 20 -7.58 8.11 -0.23
C PRO A 20 -7.26 8.06 1.27
N TYR A 21 -7.36 9.21 1.91
CA TYR A 21 -7.39 9.27 3.37
C TYR A 21 -8.85 9.30 3.80
N GLU A 22 -9.22 8.37 4.68
CA GLU A 22 -10.58 8.28 5.20
C GLU A 22 -10.56 8.63 6.70
N GLU A 23 -11.24 9.72 7.07
CA GLU A 23 -11.51 10.03 8.49
C GLU A 23 -12.76 9.30 9.01
N GLU A 24 -13.64 8.85 8.10
CA GLU A 24 -14.93 8.24 8.43
C GLU A 24 -15.13 6.92 7.68
N PRO A 25 -15.66 5.85 8.31
CA PRO A 25 -15.67 4.49 7.76
C PRO A 25 -16.71 4.24 6.65
N THR A 26 -17.39 5.28 6.16
CA THR A 26 -18.48 5.15 5.20
C THR A 26 -18.03 5.41 3.77
N ALA A 27 -17.77 4.30 3.08
CA ALA A 27 -17.86 4.06 1.63
C ALA A 27 -16.82 4.72 0.71
N GLY A 28 -15.87 3.88 0.28
CA GLY A 28 -15.89 3.43 -1.11
C GLY A 28 -15.05 4.26 -2.08
N ARG A 29 -14.04 4.98 -1.59
CA ARG A 29 -13.02 5.51 -2.50
C ARG A 29 -11.96 4.44 -2.69
N SER A 30 -11.96 3.86 -3.89
CA SER A 30 -10.83 3.07 -4.35
C SER A 30 -9.59 3.95 -4.52
N PRO A 31 -8.38 3.39 -4.39
CA PRO A 31 -7.15 4.04 -4.84
C PRO A 31 -7.30 4.61 -6.25
N ARG A 32 -6.74 5.80 -6.47
CA ARG A 32 -6.64 6.40 -7.80
C ARG A 32 -5.27 6.08 -8.37
N PHE A 33 -5.24 5.61 -9.60
CA PHE A 33 -4.01 5.26 -10.29
C PHE A 33 -3.91 6.06 -11.59
N PHE A 34 -2.73 6.59 -11.86
CA PHE A 34 -2.45 7.37 -13.05
C PHE A 34 -1.23 6.81 -13.75
N ARG A 35 -1.41 6.43 -15.03
CA ARG A 35 -0.30 6.04 -15.89
C ARG A 35 0.39 7.26 -16.46
N ASN A 36 1.70 7.20 -16.57
CA ASN A 36 2.51 8.26 -17.13
C ASN A 36 2.73 8.05 -18.63
N GLU A 37 1.77 8.54 -19.43
CA GLU A 37 1.86 8.46 -20.89
C GLU A 37 2.73 9.61 -21.41
N ALA A 38 4.03 9.35 -21.55
CA ALA A 38 5.02 10.27 -22.11
C ALA A 38 5.07 11.66 -21.41
N GLY A 39 4.98 11.66 -20.08
CA GLY A 39 5.00 12.88 -19.25
C GLY A 39 3.63 13.42 -18.88
N SER A 40 2.54 12.80 -19.34
CA SER A 40 1.17 13.16 -18.98
C SER A 40 0.53 12.07 -18.13
N LEU A 41 -0.02 12.44 -16.97
CA LEU A 41 -0.72 11.51 -16.10
C LEU A 41 -2.16 11.27 -16.57
N VAL A 42 -2.47 10.03 -16.93
CA VAL A 42 -3.81 9.58 -17.38
C VAL A 42 -4.40 8.64 -16.34
N GLU A 43 -5.56 9.00 -15.80
CA GLU A 43 -6.21 8.19 -14.75
C GLU A 43 -6.76 6.88 -15.30
N ALA A 44 -6.35 5.76 -14.70
CA ALA A 44 -6.95 4.46 -14.93
C ALA A 44 -8.26 4.35 -14.12
N THR A 45 -9.35 4.01 -14.78
CA THR A 45 -10.69 3.92 -14.17
C THR A 45 -11.34 2.56 -14.42
N GLY A 46 -12.31 2.20 -13.57
CA GLY A 46 -13.05 0.94 -13.71
C GLY A 46 -12.12 -0.29 -13.69
N ASN A 47 -12.23 -1.13 -14.72
CA ASN A 47 -11.43 -2.36 -14.84
C ASN A 47 -9.96 -2.12 -15.18
N SER A 48 -9.61 -0.92 -15.66
CA SER A 48 -8.22 -0.59 -15.97
C SER A 48 -7.41 -0.20 -14.72
N ASN A 49 -8.08 0.03 -13.58
CA ASN A 49 -7.41 0.33 -12.31
C ASN A 49 -7.15 -0.98 -11.55
N PRO A 50 -5.89 -1.45 -11.46
CA PRO A 50 -5.57 -2.71 -10.79
C PRO A 50 -5.78 -2.64 -9.27
N PHE A 51 -5.84 -1.43 -8.70
CA PHE A 51 -6.00 -1.19 -7.27
C PHE A 51 -7.45 -1.00 -6.83
N ARG A 52 -8.43 -1.11 -7.74
CA ARG A 52 -9.82 -0.71 -7.49
C ARG A 52 -10.48 -1.43 -6.30
N ASP A 53 -10.04 -2.66 -6.02
CA ASP A 53 -10.62 -3.56 -5.01
C ASP A 53 -9.85 -3.51 -3.68
N ILE A 54 -8.84 -2.62 -3.58
CA ILE A 54 -8.11 -2.36 -2.34
C ILE A 54 -8.88 -1.34 -1.51
N HIS A 55 -9.16 -1.71 -0.26
CA HIS A 55 -9.92 -0.89 0.67
C HIS A 55 -9.26 -0.86 2.04
N GLY A 56 -9.46 0.23 2.76
CA GLY A 56 -9.00 0.40 4.13
C GLY A 56 -8.30 1.75 4.34
N PRO A 57 -8.13 2.16 5.60
CA PRO A 57 -7.24 3.27 5.90
C PRO A 57 -5.79 2.76 5.87
N TYR A 58 -4.97 3.38 5.04
CA TYR A 58 -3.53 3.11 4.95
C TYR A 58 -2.76 4.38 5.25
N ASP A 59 -1.67 4.24 6.00
CA ASP A 59 -0.79 5.36 6.38
C ASP A 59 0.46 5.41 5.51
N LEU A 60 0.87 4.28 4.91
CA LEU A 60 2.02 4.19 4.02
C LEU A 60 1.73 3.25 2.85
N ALA A 61 2.36 3.55 1.72
CA ALA A 61 2.32 2.77 0.50
C ALA A 61 3.73 2.75 -0.11
N VAL A 62 4.17 1.58 -0.54
CA VAL A 62 5.44 1.39 -1.24
C VAL A 62 5.19 0.52 -2.46
N LEU A 63 5.73 0.95 -3.59
CA LEU A 63 5.83 0.16 -4.80
C LEU A 63 7.26 -0.35 -4.93
N LYS A 64 7.45 -1.66 -4.96
CA LYS A 64 8.77 -2.27 -4.98
C LYS A 64 8.69 -3.72 -5.45
N ASP A 65 9.50 -4.06 -6.45
CA ASP A 65 9.87 -5.44 -6.79
C ASP A 65 10.46 -6.13 -5.55
N TRP A 66 9.65 -6.90 -4.84
CA TRP A 66 9.99 -7.49 -3.55
C TRP A 66 10.54 -8.90 -3.73
N ASP A 67 10.00 -9.66 -4.67
CA ASP A 67 10.36 -11.06 -4.90
C ASP A 67 11.48 -11.24 -5.96
N GLY A 68 11.78 -10.20 -6.74
CA GLY A 68 12.85 -10.15 -7.73
C GLY A 68 12.44 -10.65 -9.12
N ASP A 69 11.15 -10.76 -9.43
CA ASP A 69 10.66 -11.22 -10.73
C ASP A 69 10.62 -10.12 -11.80
N GLY A 70 10.75 -8.86 -11.37
CA GLY A 70 10.87 -7.68 -12.22
C GLY A 70 9.60 -6.86 -12.38
N ASP A 71 8.49 -7.22 -11.74
CA ASP A 71 7.33 -6.35 -11.60
C ASP A 71 7.28 -5.65 -10.22
N LEU A 72 6.39 -4.67 -10.04
CA LEU A 72 6.35 -3.89 -8.81
C LEU A 72 5.24 -4.39 -7.89
N ASP A 73 5.61 -4.90 -6.72
CA ASP A 73 4.64 -5.24 -5.70
C ASP A 73 4.15 -4.04 -4.92
N LEU A 74 2.99 -4.20 -4.27
CA LEU A 74 2.40 -3.20 -3.41
C LEU A 74 2.46 -3.61 -1.94
N ILE A 75 3.15 -2.79 -1.15
CA ILE A 75 3.23 -2.94 0.30
C ILE A 75 2.46 -1.79 0.94
N LEU A 76 1.47 -2.12 1.78
CA LEU A 76 0.62 -1.15 2.45
C LEU A 76 0.70 -1.29 3.96
N GLN A 77 0.98 -0.18 4.65
CA GLN A 77 0.82 -0.13 6.11
C GLN A 77 -0.60 0.31 6.45
N ARG A 78 -1.35 -0.53 7.16
CA ARG A 78 -2.67 -0.16 7.68
C ARG A 78 -2.56 0.92 8.74
N ALA A 79 -3.48 1.87 8.71
CA ALA A 79 -3.64 2.81 9.80
C ALA A 79 -4.05 2.05 11.07
N PRO A 80 -3.42 2.33 12.23
CA PRO A 80 -3.74 1.63 13.46
C PRO A 80 -5.13 2.01 13.96
N VAL A 81 -5.95 1.01 14.31
CA VAL A 81 -7.30 1.25 14.85
C VAL A 81 -7.26 1.97 16.21
N TYR A 82 -6.22 1.68 17.01
CA TYR A 82 -5.94 2.33 18.30
C TYR A 82 -4.44 2.60 18.44
N ARG A 83 -4.03 3.54 19.30
CA ARG A 83 -2.62 3.94 19.47
C ARG A 83 -1.65 2.78 19.73
N ASN A 84 -2.12 1.72 20.39
CA ASN A 84 -1.34 0.54 20.77
C ASN A 84 -1.68 -0.70 19.94
N ALA A 85 -2.45 -0.55 18.86
CA ALA A 85 -2.72 -1.65 17.95
C ALA A 85 -1.41 -2.10 17.28
N GLU A 86 -1.35 -3.39 16.96
CA GLU A 86 -0.31 -3.92 16.08
C GLU A 86 -0.36 -3.20 14.74
N VAL A 87 0.81 -2.80 14.24
CA VAL A 87 0.91 -2.25 12.89
C VAL A 87 0.85 -3.44 11.93
N LEU A 88 -0.21 -3.48 11.12
CA LEU A 88 -0.42 -4.51 10.13
C LEU A 88 0.07 -4.03 8.76
N VAL A 89 0.69 -4.95 8.02
CA VAL A 89 1.15 -4.72 6.65
C VAL A 89 0.42 -5.70 5.73
N ASP A 90 -0.29 -5.14 4.76
CA ASP A 90 -0.81 -5.91 3.63
C ASP A 90 0.25 -5.92 2.53
N PHE A 91 0.41 -7.08 1.91
CA PHE A 91 1.33 -7.30 0.80
C PHE A 91 0.54 -7.84 -0.37
N PHE A 92 0.68 -7.19 -1.52
CA PHE A 92 0.06 -7.60 -2.77
C PHE A 92 1.15 -7.82 -3.79
N GLU A 93 1.22 -9.05 -4.27
CA GLU A 93 2.07 -9.46 -5.36
C GLU A 93 1.46 -8.98 -6.68
N GLN A 94 2.25 -8.32 -7.52
CA GLN A 94 1.85 -8.14 -8.92
C GLN A 94 2.14 -9.45 -9.67
N THR A 95 1.19 -9.91 -10.46
CA THR A 95 1.40 -11.09 -11.31
C THR A 95 1.82 -10.65 -12.70
N ALA A 96 2.47 -11.54 -13.45
CA ALA A 96 2.92 -11.27 -14.83
C ALA A 96 1.83 -10.78 -15.81
N ASP A 97 0.53 -10.92 -15.49
CA ASP A 97 -0.59 -10.36 -16.26
C ASP A 97 -1.05 -8.96 -15.78
N GLY A 98 -0.34 -8.38 -14.82
CA GLY A 98 -0.59 -7.08 -14.19
C GLY A 98 -1.67 -7.09 -13.10
N SER A 99 -2.18 -8.27 -12.70
CA SER A 99 -3.16 -8.37 -11.61
C SER A 99 -2.49 -8.32 -10.23
N LEU A 100 -3.26 -7.97 -9.19
CA LEU A 100 -2.78 -7.98 -7.81
C LEU A 100 -3.34 -9.16 -7.03
N VAL A 101 -2.45 -9.91 -6.38
CA VAL A 101 -2.80 -11.01 -5.48
C VAL A 101 -2.41 -10.66 -4.06
N CYS A 102 -3.40 -10.57 -3.17
CA CYS A 102 -3.15 -10.37 -1.74
C CYS A 102 -2.48 -11.60 -1.15
N GLN A 103 -1.29 -11.41 -0.57
CA GLN A 103 -0.56 -12.45 0.11
C GLN A 103 -0.92 -12.47 1.61
N ASP A 104 -1.19 -13.66 2.14
CA ASP A 104 -1.58 -13.85 3.53
C ASP A 104 -0.77 -14.95 4.23
N GLY A 105 -1.02 -15.16 5.52
CA GLY A 105 -0.41 -16.25 6.29
C GLY A 105 1.12 -16.27 6.18
N LEU A 106 1.66 -17.39 5.67
CA LEU A 106 3.10 -17.58 5.44
C LEU A 106 3.60 -17.01 4.11
N ALA A 107 2.70 -16.66 3.18
CA ALA A 107 3.05 -16.03 1.92
C ALA A 107 3.30 -14.52 2.10
N ASN A 108 2.74 -13.91 3.14
CA ASN A 108 3.05 -12.53 3.52
C ASN A 108 4.37 -12.48 4.33
N PRO A 109 5.47 -11.94 3.77
CA PRO A 109 6.77 -11.92 4.43
C PRO A 109 6.83 -10.93 5.61
N PHE A 110 5.84 -10.04 5.72
CA PHE A 110 5.71 -9.09 6.82
C PHE A 110 4.87 -9.62 7.98
N LYS A 111 4.32 -10.83 7.85
CA LYS A 111 3.49 -11.43 8.90
C LYS A 111 4.31 -11.64 10.18
N GLY A 112 3.82 -11.06 11.28
CA GLY A 112 4.41 -11.24 12.60
C GLY A 112 5.69 -10.44 12.84
N LEU A 113 6.05 -9.52 11.93
CA LEU A 113 7.11 -8.57 12.20
C LEU A 113 6.72 -7.68 13.39
N PRO A 114 7.61 -7.46 14.37
CA PRO A 114 7.35 -6.62 15.52
C PRO A 114 7.44 -5.13 15.14
N ILE A 115 6.50 -4.65 14.34
CA ILE A 115 6.40 -3.25 13.94
C ILE A 115 5.69 -2.50 15.07
N ARG A 116 6.46 -1.96 16.02
CA ARG A 116 5.92 -1.22 17.16
C ARG A 116 5.58 0.20 16.75
N SER A 117 4.35 0.66 17.00
CA SER A 117 4.10 2.09 17.13
C SER A 117 4.88 2.58 18.36
N GLY A 118 5.63 3.67 18.23
CA GLY A 118 6.52 4.15 19.28
C GLY A 118 5.75 4.56 20.55
N VAL A 119 5.60 3.63 21.50
CA VAL A 119 5.44 3.92 22.92
C VAL A 119 6.46 3.10 23.69
N SER A 120 7.69 3.61 23.77
CA SER A 120 8.51 3.31 24.94
C SER A 120 7.91 4.13 26.08
N ALA A 121 7.34 3.47 27.08
CA ALA A 121 7.01 4.11 28.34
C ALA A 121 8.29 4.70 28.94
N ALA A 122 8.53 5.99 28.73
CA ALA A 122 9.51 6.75 29.49
C ALA A 122 8.74 7.50 30.59
N GLY A 123 8.79 6.99 31.82
CA GLY A 123 8.15 7.67 32.95
C GLY A 123 7.95 6.89 34.25
N GLY A 124 8.84 5.97 34.62
CA GLY A 124 9.05 5.58 36.01
C GLY A 124 10.56 5.51 36.23
N PRO A 125 11.15 6.15 37.26
CA PRO A 125 10.68 6.08 38.65
C PRO A 125 10.51 7.46 39.32
N GLY A 126 9.40 7.65 40.05
CA GLY A 126 9.26 8.69 41.06
C GLY A 126 9.59 8.12 42.43
N ALA A 127 10.47 8.82 43.16
CA ALA A 127 11.08 8.47 44.44
C ALA A 127 10.11 8.10 45.57
#